data_AF-A0A4T0QXB5-F1
#
_entry.id   AF-A0A4T0QXB5-F1
#
_cell.length_a   1.000
_cell.length_b   1.000
_cell.length_c   1.000
_cell.angle_alpha   90.00
_cell.angle_beta   90.00
_cell.angle_gamma   90.00
#
_symmetry.space_group_name_H-M   'P 1'
#
loop_
_entity.id
_entity.type
_entity.pdbx_description
1 polymer ?
#
loop_
_entity_poly.entity_id
_entity_poly.type
_entity_poly.pdbx_seq_one_letter_code
_entity_poly.pdbx_strand_id
1 'polypeptide(L)'
;MQKIAPLELAERAWDNVGLLVEAPFEKPGNNDVVIVNDLTERVFNKVLADHPSTSVIVSYHPPIFRALKTITMDNSIQRTVLKCIANGISIYSPHTACDAVRGGVNDWMFSAITGHSTSQPIIPSNTTLANHQDAGMGRYGNFENAVSSSDIINRVKEHFKVDSLQFADGGKKSFNSVAVCAGSGSSILSKAPSVDLYVTGEMGHHDVLAAVAQGISVILLNHSNSERMYLQTSLKDALMNVMNLEREEAGIPAADYSVLACVADKDPLVSV
;
A
#
# COMPACT_ATOMS: atom_id res chain seq x y z
N MET A 1 -10.19 -1.06 -10.41
CA MET A 1 -8.90 -0.50 -9.93
C MET A 1 -8.60 0.89 -10.45
N GLN A 2 -8.62 1.15 -11.76
CA GLN A 2 -8.25 2.49 -12.29
C GLN A 2 -9.17 3.64 -11.82
N LYS A 3 -10.46 3.40 -11.53
CA LYS A 3 -11.34 4.40 -10.86
C LYS A 3 -10.92 4.75 -9.42
N ILE A 4 -10.13 3.89 -8.76
CA ILE A 4 -9.65 4.07 -7.38
C ILE A 4 -8.24 4.65 -7.38
N ALA A 5 -7.37 4.04 -8.18
CA ALA A 5 -5.97 4.42 -8.35
C ALA A 5 -5.62 4.46 -9.85
N PRO A 6 -5.89 5.59 -10.52
CA PRO A 6 -5.50 5.79 -11.92
C PRO A 6 -3.98 5.65 -12.09
N LEU A 7 -3.56 4.90 -13.10
CA LEU A 7 -2.14 4.56 -13.31
C LEU A 7 -1.30 5.78 -13.69
N GLU A 8 -1.93 6.86 -14.16
CA GLU A 8 -1.28 8.11 -14.51
C GLU A 8 -0.63 8.80 -13.31
N LEU A 9 -1.07 8.46 -12.09
CA LEU A 9 -0.55 8.96 -10.82
C LEU A 9 0.60 8.12 -10.26
N ALA A 10 0.91 6.96 -10.86
CA ALA A 10 2.07 6.15 -10.47
C ALA A 10 3.41 6.80 -10.88
N GLU A 11 4.49 6.40 -10.21
CA GLU A 11 5.84 6.84 -10.52
C GLU A 11 6.37 6.28 -11.83
N ARG A 12 6.30 7.08 -12.89
CA ARG A 12 6.58 6.65 -14.27
C ARG A 12 8.03 6.30 -14.53
N ALA A 13 8.95 6.80 -13.73
CA ALA A 13 10.39 6.64 -13.98
C ALA A 13 10.90 5.24 -13.61
N TRP A 14 10.24 4.54 -12.69
CA TRP A 14 10.78 3.31 -12.12
C TRP A 14 9.72 2.28 -11.72
N ASP A 15 8.45 2.66 -11.58
CA ASP A 15 7.41 1.74 -11.15
C ASP A 15 6.91 0.85 -12.29
N ASN A 16 6.33 -0.30 -11.94
CA ASN A 16 5.67 -1.21 -12.87
C ASN A 16 4.26 -1.54 -12.38
N VAL A 17 3.27 -0.83 -12.92
CA VAL A 17 1.86 -0.88 -12.50
C VAL A 17 0.94 -1.32 -13.64
N GLY A 18 -0.29 -1.67 -13.29
CA GLY A 18 -1.33 -2.10 -14.23
C GLY A 18 -1.44 -3.62 -14.32
N LEU A 19 -1.92 -4.12 -15.47
CA LEU A 19 -2.02 -5.54 -15.74
C LEU A 19 -0.63 -6.07 -16.08
N LEU A 20 -0.03 -6.79 -15.13
CA LEU A 20 1.34 -7.33 -15.27
C LEU A 20 1.35 -8.70 -15.94
N VAL A 21 0.31 -9.49 -15.69
CA VAL A 21 0.13 -10.82 -16.26
C VAL A 21 -1.34 -10.98 -16.62
N GLU A 22 -1.61 -11.19 -17.91
CA GLU A 22 -2.92 -11.60 -18.40
C GLU A 22 -2.94 -13.13 -18.50
N ALA A 23 -3.92 -13.75 -17.85
CA ALA A 23 -4.12 -15.19 -17.99
C ALA A 23 -4.59 -15.53 -19.41
N PRO A 24 -4.04 -16.59 -20.05
CA PRO A 24 -4.38 -16.94 -21.43
C PRO A 24 -5.78 -17.58 -21.58
N PHE A 25 -6.45 -17.88 -20.47
CA PHE A 25 -7.80 -18.41 -20.42
C PHE A 25 -8.46 -18.03 -19.10
N GLU A 26 -9.78 -17.93 -19.13
CA GLU A 26 -10.61 -17.83 -17.94
C GLU A 26 -11.06 -19.23 -17.51
N LYS A 27 -11.13 -19.48 -16.21
CA LYS A 27 -11.75 -20.70 -15.67
C LYS A 27 -13.24 -20.42 -15.46
N PRO A 28 -14.16 -21.16 -16.13
CA PRO A 28 -15.60 -20.93 -15.94
C PRO A 28 -16.00 -21.02 -14.47
N GLY A 29 -16.70 -19.98 -13.98
CA GLY A 29 -17.14 -19.89 -12.58
C GLY A 29 -16.15 -19.24 -11.61
N ASN A 30 -14.91 -18.97 -12.03
CA ASN A 30 -13.95 -18.23 -11.23
C ASN A 30 -14.12 -16.72 -11.45
N ASN A 31 -14.56 -16.00 -10.42
CA ASN A 31 -14.79 -14.55 -10.48
C ASN A 31 -14.13 -13.77 -9.34
N ASP A 32 -13.49 -14.45 -8.38
CA ASP A 32 -13.00 -13.80 -7.17
C ASP A 32 -11.72 -13.00 -7.43
N VAL A 33 -11.62 -11.87 -6.74
CA VAL A 33 -10.43 -11.02 -6.69
C VAL A 33 -9.78 -11.14 -5.32
N VAL A 34 -8.50 -11.52 -5.28
CA VAL A 34 -7.74 -11.58 -4.03
C VAL A 34 -6.65 -10.52 -4.03
N ILE A 35 -6.69 -9.66 -3.02
CA ILE A 35 -5.71 -8.60 -2.78
C ILE A 35 -4.62 -9.13 -1.85
N VAL A 36 -3.36 -8.88 -2.21
CA VAL A 36 -2.17 -9.19 -1.42
C VAL A 36 -1.25 -7.98 -1.38
N ASN A 37 -0.45 -7.84 -0.33
CA ASN A 37 0.68 -6.90 -0.31
C ASN A 37 1.81 -7.44 -1.19
N ASP A 38 2.20 -8.69 -0.93
CA ASP A 38 3.35 -9.37 -1.51
C ASP A 38 2.98 -10.76 -2.06
N LEU A 39 2.94 -10.91 -3.40
CA LEU A 39 2.61 -12.17 -4.06
C LEU A 39 3.79 -13.16 -4.06
N THR A 40 4.09 -13.75 -2.90
CA THR A 40 5.07 -14.83 -2.76
C THR A 40 4.47 -16.19 -3.14
N GLU A 41 5.33 -17.20 -3.37
CA GLU A 41 4.88 -18.57 -3.65
C GLU A 41 4.03 -19.15 -2.50
N ARG A 42 4.37 -18.83 -1.25
CA ARG A 42 3.60 -19.22 -0.05
C ARG A 42 2.21 -18.59 -0.06
N VAL A 43 2.14 -17.28 -0.34
CA VAL A 43 0.87 -16.54 -0.41
C VAL A 43 0.01 -17.09 -1.53
N PHE A 44 0.58 -17.28 -2.73
CA PHE A 44 -0.13 -17.87 -3.87
C PHE A 44 -0.75 -19.23 -3.55
N ASN A 45 0.03 -20.16 -2.98
CA ASN A 45 -0.49 -21.49 -2.63
C ASN A 45 -1.65 -21.40 -1.63
N LYS A 46 -1.60 -20.43 -0.71
CA LYS A 46 -2.66 -20.21 0.28
C LYS A 46 -3.90 -19.55 -0.34
N VAL A 47 -3.73 -18.61 -1.27
CA VAL A 47 -4.82 -18.04 -2.08
C VAL A 47 -5.56 -19.16 -2.81
N LEU A 48 -4.85 -20.04 -3.52
CA LEU A 48 -5.49 -21.16 -4.23
C LEU A 48 -6.22 -22.13 -3.30
N ALA A 49 -5.66 -22.39 -2.12
CA ALA A 49 -6.26 -23.31 -1.15
C ALA A 49 -7.54 -22.75 -0.52
N ASP A 50 -7.56 -21.46 -0.18
CA ASP A 50 -8.68 -20.83 0.51
C ASP A 50 -9.74 -20.27 -0.44
N HIS A 51 -9.32 -19.85 -1.63
CA HIS A 51 -10.14 -19.14 -2.62
C HIS A 51 -9.93 -19.74 -4.02
N PRO A 52 -10.37 -20.99 -4.26
CA PRO A 52 -10.15 -21.68 -5.53
C PRO A 52 -10.84 -21.01 -6.73
N SER A 53 -11.83 -20.16 -6.48
CA SER A 53 -12.55 -19.36 -7.48
C SER A 53 -11.83 -18.06 -7.87
N THR A 54 -10.60 -17.83 -7.41
CA THR A 54 -9.79 -16.67 -7.79
C THR A 54 -9.58 -16.62 -9.31
N SER A 55 -9.86 -15.47 -9.92
CA SER A 55 -9.56 -15.15 -11.32
C SER A 55 -8.56 -14.00 -11.47
N VAL A 56 -8.48 -13.13 -10.47
CA VAL A 56 -7.52 -12.01 -10.45
C VAL A 56 -6.86 -11.90 -9.09
N ILE A 57 -5.54 -11.73 -9.09
CA ILE A 57 -4.80 -11.28 -7.91
C ILE A 57 -4.39 -9.82 -8.10
N VAL A 58 -4.79 -8.97 -7.16
CA VAL A 58 -4.30 -7.60 -7.06
C VAL A 58 -3.14 -7.60 -6.07
N SER A 59 -1.91 -7.51 -6.56
CA SER A 59 -0.70 -7.46 -5.74
C SER A 59 -0.30 -6.01 -5.56
N TYR A 60 -0.26 -5.51 -4.33
CA TYR A 60 0.14 -4.13 -4.03
C TYR A 60 1.55 -3.85 -4.53
N HIS A 61 2.50 -4.70 -4.12
CA HIS A 61 3.83 -4.71 -4.71
C HIS A 61 3.82 -5.51 -6.01
N PRO A 62 4.39 -4.97 -7.10
CA PRO A 62 4.44 -5.67 -8.37
C PRO A 62 5.41 -6.86 -8.29
N PRO A 63 4.95 -8.11 -8.45
CA PRO A 63 5.86 -9.26 -8.43
C PRO A 63 6.87 -9.18 -9.58
N ILE A 64 6.44 -8.67 -10.75
CA ILE A 64 7.33 -8.33 -11.85
C ILE A 64 7.75 -6.86 -11.68
N PHE A 65 8.73 -6.57 -10.81
CA PHE A 65 9.20 -5.19 -10.63
C PHE A 65 10.26 -4.77 -11.65
N ARG A 66 11.07 -5.72 -12.13
CA ARG A 66 12.08 -5.50 -13.17
C ARG A 66 11.79 -6.36 -14.39
N ALA A 67 12.20 -5.90 -15.56
CA ALA A 67 12.06 -6.63 -16.80
C ALA A 67 12.69 -8.04 -16.69
N LEU A 68 11.90 -9.06 -17.00
CA LEU A 68 12.33 -10.46 -17.01
C LEU A 68 12.93 -10.80 -18.36
N LYS A 69 14.16 -11.33 -18.37
CA LYS A 69 14.80 -11.83 -19.60
C LYS A 69 14.38 -13.25 -19.96
N THR A 70 13.95 -14.01 -18.95
CA THR A 70 13.46 -15.39 -19.06
C THR A 70 12.33 -15.60 -18.05
N ILE A 71 11.46 -16.58 -18.30
CA ILE A 71 10.42 -17.00 -17.37
C ILE A 71 10.56 -18.52 -17.20
N THR A 72 10.99 -18.93 -16.02
CA THR A 72 11.40 -20.30 -15.71
C THR A 72 10.96 -20.69 -14.30
N MET A 73 11.08 -21.98 -13.96
CA MET A 73 10.78 -22.45 -12.60
C MET A 73 11.93 -22.27 -11.60
N ASP A 74 13.06 -21.68 -12.01
CA ASP A 74 14.26 -21.59 -11.16
C ASP A 74 14.20 -20.40 -10.20
N ASN A 75 13.41 -19.38 -10.51
CA ASN A 75 13.22 -18.20 -9.68
C ASN A 75 11.84 -18.18 -9.03
N SER A 76 11.76 -17.79 -7.75
CA SER A 76 10.50 -17.80 -6.98
C SER A 76 9.41 -16.90 -7.56
N ILE A 77 9.76 -15.68 -8.01
CA ILE A 77 8.82 -14.75 -8.63
C ILE A 77 8.31 -15.35 -9.95
N GLN A 78 9.22 -15.85 -10.80
CA GLN A 78 8.85 -16.45 -12.08
C GLN A 78 7.99 -17.70 -11.90
N ARG A 79 8.28 -18.55 -10.90
CA ARG A 79 7.42 -19.68 -10.52
C ARG A 79 6.02 -19.23 -10.17
N THR A 80 5.87 -18.22 -9.32
CA THR A 80 4.55 -17.72 -8.94
C THR A 80 3.78 -17.20 -10.16
N VAL A 81 4.44 -16.41 -11.03
CA VAL A 81 3.86 -15.95 -12.30
C VAL A 81 3.41 -17.11 -13.18
N LEU A 82 4.27 -18.11 -13.41
CA LEU A 82 3.94 -19.30 -14.20
C LEU A 82 2.76 -20.08 -13.60
N LYS A 83 2.69 -20.20 -12.27
CA LYS A 83 1.57 -20.86 -11.61
C LYS A 83 0.27 -20.06 -11.72
N CYS A 84 0.31 -18.72 -11.66
CA CYS A 84 -0.86 -17.88 -11.93
C CYS A 84 -1.37 -18.10 -13.35
N ILE A 85 -0.48 -18.03 -14.36
CA ILE A 85 -0.79 -18.29 -15.78
C ILE A 85 -1.44 -19.67 -15.95
N ALA A 86 -0.79 -20.71 -15.42
CA ALA A 86 -1.27 -22.09 -15.51
C ALA A 86 -2.62 -22.30 -14.79
N ASN A 87 -3.01 -21.40 -13.90
CA ASN A 87 -4.27 -21.46 -13.18
C ASN A 87 -5.35 -20.50 -13.71
N GLY A 88 -5.12 -19.81 -14.83
CA GLY A 88 -6.10 -18.86 -15.36
C GLY A 88 -6.27 -17.63 -14.46
N ILE A 89 -5.21 -17.21 -13.74
CA ILE A 89 -5.25 -16.09 -12.80
C ILE A 89 -4.40 -14.95 -13.32
N SER A 90 -5.04 -13.79 -13.56
CA SER A 90 -4.36 -12.56 -13.95
C SER A 90 -3.75 -11.84 -12.74
N ILE A 91 -2.68 -11.07 -12.95
CA ILE A 91 -2.02 -10.27 -11.91
C ILE A 91 -2.10 -8.79 -12.27
N TYR A 92 -2.68 -7.99 -11.38
CA TYR A 92 -2.71 -6.54 -11.48
C TYR A 92 -1.96 -5.90 -10.30
N SER A 93 -1.26 -4.80 -10.53
CA SER A 93 -0.55 -4.05 -9.48
C SER A 93 -0.87 -2.56 -9.52
N PRO A 94 -1.45 -1.96 -8.46
CA PRO A 94 -1.66 -0.51 -8.40
C PRO A 94 -0.44 0.25 -7.82
N HIS A 95 0.32 -0.38 -6.93
CA HIS A 95 1.51 0.15 -6.25
C HIS A 95 1.48 1.66 -6.00
N THR A 96 2.39 2.44 -6.61
CA THR A 96 2.52 3.86 -6.31
C THR A 96 1.34 4.72 -6.77
N ALA A 97 0.47 4.22 -7.66
CA ALA A 97 -0.80 4.91 -7.90
C ALA A 97 -1.64 4.95 -6.62
N CYS A 98 -1.69 3.85 -5.86
CA CYS A 98 -2.35 3.80 -4.55
C CYS A 98 -1.64 4.64 -3.48
N ASP A 99 -0.33 4.83 -3.57
CA ASP A 99 0.41 5.76 -2.71
C ASP A 99 0.04 7.22 -2.97
N ALA A 100 -0.15 7.56 -4.25
CA ALA A 100 -0.33 8.94 -4.68
C ALA A 100 -1.76 9.45 -4.51
N VAL A 101 -2.76 8.60 -4.73
CA VAL A 101 -4.16 9.02 -4.81
C VAL A 101 -4.68 9.63 -3.52
N ARG A 102 -5.60 10.58 -3.68
CA ARG A 102 -6.46 11.03 -2.57
C ARG A 102 -7.28 9.85 -2.03
N GLY A 103 -7.24 9.65 -0.71
CA GLY A 103 -7.84 8.48 -0.05
C GLY A 103 -6.99 7.20 -0.15
N GLY A 104 -5.75 7.33 -0.63
CA GLY A 104 -4.77 6.25 -0.74
C GLY A 104 -4.17 5.86 0.61
N VAL A 105 -3.15 4.98 0.57
CA VAL A 105 -2.52 4.46 1.80
C VAL A 105 -1.91 5.56 2.67
N ASN A 106 -1.36 6.62 2.05
CA ASN A 106 -0.75 7.73 2.79
C ASN A 106 -1.79 8.62 3.49
N ASP A 107 -2.97 8.82 2.90
CA ASP A 107 -4.09 9.52 3.55
C ASP A 107 -4.69 8.68 4.69
N TRP A 108 -4.82 7.37 4.46
CA TRP A 108 -5.26 6.42 5.48
C TRP A 108 -4.29 6.38 6.67
N MET A 109 -2.97 6.32 6.41
CA MET A 109 -1.92 6.38 7.42
C MET A 109 -1.92 7.71 8.15
N PHE A 110 -2.01 8.84 7.43
CA PHE A 110 -2.03 10.16 8.05
C PHE A 110 -3.20 10.30 9.03
N SER A 111 -4.41 9.92 8.60
CA SER A 111 -5.61 10.06 9.44
C SER A 111 -5.59 9.17 10.69
N ALA A 112 -4.98 7.99 10.61
CA ALA A 112 -4.74 7.13 11.77
C ALA A 112 -3.86 7.80 12.84
N ILE A 113 -2.85 8.55 12.41
CA ILE A 113 -1.87 9.16 13.30
C ILE A 113 -2.44 10.45 13.90
N THR A 114 -3.04 11.30 13.08
CA THR A 114 -3.50 12.64 13.48
C THR A 114 -4.91 12.67 14.04
N GLY A 115 -5.77 11.72 13.66
CA GLY A 115 -7.20 11.71 13.99
C GLY A 115 -8.08 12.48 13.00
N HIS A 116 -7.51 13.05 11.93
CA HIS A 116 -8.26 13.75 10.87
C HIS A 116 -7.62 13.57 9.50
N SER A 117 -8.34 13.90 8.42
CA SER A 117 -7.89 13.67 7.04
C SER A 117 -7.29 14.90 6.34
N THR A 118 -7.30 16.07 6.97
CA THR A 118 -6.71 17.29 6.40
C THR A 118 -5.18 17.22 6.33
N SER A 119 -4.64 16.98 5.14
CA SER A 119 -3.20 16.88 4.88
C SER A 119 -2.84 17.48 3.52
N GLN A 120 -1.55 17.54 3.20
CA GLN A 120 -1.02 17.96 1.90
C GLN A 120 0.00 16.92 1.38
N PRO A 121 0.08 16.69 0.07
CA PRO A 121 1.13 15.83 -0.49
C PRO A 121 2.52 16.42 -0.25
N ILE A 122 3.50 15.58 0.10
CA ILE A 122 4.89 16.02 0.25
C ILE A 122 5.48 16.33 -1.13
N ILE A 123 5.20 15.45 -2.11
CA ILE A 123 5.55 15.65 -3.51
C ILE A 123 4.24 15.64 -4.31
N PRO A 124 3.68 16.82 -4.66
CA PRO A 124 2.47 16.89 -5.47
C PRO A 124 2.65 16.17 -6.82
N SER A 125 1.58 15.52 -7.28
CA SER A 125 1.54 14.92 -8.62
C SER A 125 1.56 16.02 -9.68
N ASN A 126 2.33 15.82 -10.75
CA ASN A 126 2.27 16.68 -11.94
C ASN A 126 1.03 16.42 -12.80
N THR A 127 0.22 15.41 -12.46
CA THR A 127 -1.00 15.04 -13.17
C THR A 127 -2.21 15.40 -12.32
N THR A 128 -3.07 16.28 -12.84
CA THR A 128 -4.34 16.62 -12.20
C THR A 128 -5.45 15.76 -12.80
N LEU A 129 -6.11 14.95 -11.97
CA LEU A 129 -7.28 14.16 -12.35
C LEU A 129 -8.49 14.60 -11.52
N ALA A 130 -9.69 14.44 -12.09
CA ALA A 130 -10.92 14.65 -11.35
C ALA A 130 -10.94 13.74 -10.11
N ASN A 131 -11.39 14.30 -8.98
CA ASN A 131 -11.42 13.65 -7.65
C ASN A 131 -10.05 13.35 -7.01
N HIS A 132 -8.95 13.72 -7.67
CA HIS A 132 -7.58 13.53 -7.20
C HIS A 132 -6.74 14.81 -7.35
N GLN A 133 -7.34 15.98 -7.08
CA GLN A 133 -6.69 17.28 -7.26
C GLN A 133 -5.44 17.46 -6.38
N ASP A 134 -5.44 16.85 -5.19
CA ASP A 134 -4.33 16.91 -4.22
C ASP A 134 -3.53 15.58 -4.18
N ALA A 135 -3.52 14.83 -5.28
CA ALA A 135 -2.71 13.62 -5.38
C ALA A 135 -1.20 13.93 -5.35
N GLY A 136 -0.42 12.98 -4.86
CA GLY A 136 1.03 13.10 -4.74
C GLY A 136 1.60 12.13 -3.70
N MET A 137 2.93 12.04 -3.60
CA MET A 137 3.60 11.11 -2.70
C MET A 137 3.73 11.64 -1.29
N GLY A 138 3.51 10.75 -0.32
CA GLY A 138 3.53 11.04 1.11
C GLY A 138 2.49 12.08 1.52
N ARG A 139 2.32 12.29 2.83
CA ARG A 139 1.46 13.33 3.38
C ARG A 139 2.13 14.07 4.52
N TYR A 140 1.88 15.35 4.65
CA TYR A 140 2.26 16.10 5.84
C TYR A 140 1.13 17.03 6.29
N GLY A 141 1.18 17.43 7.56
CA GLY A 141 0.20 18.32 8.15
C GLY A 141 0.41 18.49 9.65
N ASN A 142 -0.53 19.19 10.28
CA ASN A 142 -0.51 19.46 11.70
C ASN A 142 -1.47 18.54 12.45
N PHE A 143 -1.19 18.28 13.72
CA PHE A 143 -2.19 17.77 14.65
C PHE A 143 -3.13 18.91 15.07
N GLU A 144 -4.39 18.60 15.42
CA GLU A 144 -5.31 19.60 15.98
C GLU A 144 -4.81 20.19 17.31
N ASN A 145 -4.19 19.34 18.14
CA ASN A 145 -3.56 19.71 19.40
C ASN A 145 -2.22 18.99 19.51
N ALA A 146 -1.26 19.56 20.25
CA ALA A 146 0.02 18.90 20.50
C ALA A 146 -0.17 17.51 21.13
N VAL A 147 0.45 16.48 20.55
CA VAL A 147 0.28 15.08 20.97
C VAL A 147 1.58 14.54 21.56
N SER A 148 1.51 13.67 22.56
CA SER A 148 2.68 12.99 23.13
C SER A 148 3.17 11.83 22.25
N SER A 149 4.43 11.42 22.38
CA SER A 149 4.93 10.23 21.69
C SER A 149 4.16 8.97 22.08
N SER A 150 3.80 8.82 23.36
CA SER A 150 3.04 7.67 23.85
C SER A 150 1.66 7.55 23.20
N ASP A 151 0.95 8.66 23.03
CA ASP A 151 -0.38 8.63 22.42
C ASP A 151 -0.29 8.28 20.94
N ILE A 152 0.70 8.83 20.22
CA ILE A 152 0.93 8.50 18.80
C ILE A 152 1.31 7.03 18.66
N ILE A 153 2.23 6.52 19.48
CA ILE A 153 2.67 5.13 19.46
C ILE A 153 1.49 4.18 19.70
N ASN A 154 0.61 4.50 20.66
CA ASN A 154 -0.58 3.70 20.94
C ASN A 154 -1.55 3.70 19.76
N ARG A 155 -1.89 4.86 19.19
CA ARG A 155 -2.74 4.96 17.99
C ARG A 155 -2.19 4.14 16.85
N VAL A 156 -0.88 4.24 16.60
CA VAL A 156 -0.20 3.52 15.52
C VAL A 156 -0.23 2.00 15.77
N LYS A 157 0.09 1.52 16.97
CA LYS A 157 0.01 0.08 17.28
C LYS A 157 -1.42 -0.45 17.11
N GLU A 158 -2.42 0.28 17.60
CA GLU A 158 -3.82 -0.11 17.53
C GLU A 158 -4.37 -0.14 16.10
N HIS A 159 -4.03 0.87 15.30
CA HIS A 159 -4.52 1.02 13.93
C HIS A 159 -3.86 0.04 12.96
N PHE A 160 -2.53 -0.10 13.04
CA PHE A 160 -1.75 -0.97 12.15
C PHE A 160 -1.69 -2.42 12.63
N LYS A 161 -2.22 -2.72 13.83
CA LYS A 161 -2.22 -4.06 14.45
C LYS A 161 -0.80 -4.63 14.58
N VAL A 162 0.14 -3.79 15.02
CA VAL A 162 1.55 -4.17 15.24
C VAL A 162 1.88 -4.21 16.73
N ASP A 163 2.60 -5.25 17.15
CA ASP A 163 2.98 -5.44 18.56
C ASP A 163 4.07 -4.45 18.99
N SER A 164 4.96 -4.11 18.05
CA SER A 164 6.12 -3.25 18.28
C SER A 164 6.40 -2.37 17.07
N LEU A 165 7.11 -1.28 17.32
CA LEU A 165 7.64 -0.35 16.34
C LEU A 165 9.01 0.15 16.82
N GLN A 166 9.77 0.81 15.94
CA GLN A 166 11.00 1.50 16.34
C GLN A 166 10.71 3.00 16.46
N PHE A 167 11.31 3.63 17.47
CA PHE A 167 11.20 5.07 17.70
C PHE A 167 12.60 5.67 17.86
N ALA A 168 12.91 6.67 17.03
CA ALA A 168 14.11 7.49 17.16
C ALA A 168 13.72 8.86 17.74
N ASP A 169 14.32 9.21 18.87
CA ASP A 169 14.01 10.43 19.61
C ASP A 169 14.77 11.64 19.05
N GLY A 170 14.04 12.58 18.44
CA GLY A 170 14.55 13.88 17.98
C GLY A 170 14.62 14.95 19.09
N GLY A 171 14.35 14.62 20.34
CA GLY A 171 14.41 15.53 21.49
C GLY A 171 13.12 16.34 21.74
N LYS A 172 12.03 16.01 21.04
CA LYS A 172 10.71 16.65 21.21
C LYS A 172 9.86 15.86 22.21
N LYS A 173 9.26 16.57 23.18
CA LYS A 173 8.33 15.97 24.16
C LYS A 173 6.89 15.89 23.67
N SER A 174 6.53 16.73 22.69
CA SER A 174 5.24 16.76 22.04
C SER A 174 5.39 17.15 20.57
N PHE A 175 4.41 16.75 19.76
CA PHE A 175 4.43 16.89 18.30
C PHE A 175 3.23 17.74 17.86
N ASN A 176 3.48 18.76 17.05
CA ASN A 176 2.46 19.61 16.44
C ASN A 176 2.28 19.32 14.96
N SER A 177 3.29 18.71 14.34
CA SER A 177 3.30 18.40 12.91
C SER A 177 3.91 17.04 12.64
N VAL A 178 3.46 16.42 11.55
CA VAL A 178 3.91 15.08 11.13
C VAL A 178 3.98 15.01 9.60
N ALA A 179 4.97 14.27 9.10
CA ALA A 179 5.01 13.80 7.72
C ALA A 179 5.04 12.26 7.70
N VAL A 180 4.30 11.67 6.78
CA VAL A 180 4.10 10.23 6.66
C VAL A 180 4.35 9.76 5.24
N CYS A 181 4.89 8.56 5.11
CA CYS A 181 5.02 7.85 3.85
C CYS A 181 5.00 6.35 4.15
N ALA A 182 3.98 5.62 3.72
CA ALA A 182 3.97 4.17 3.79
C ALA A 182 5.13 3.58 2.96
N GLY A 183 5.53 2.35 3.29
CA GLY A 183 6.65 1.66 2.66
C GLY A 183 8.01 2.28 3.00
N SER A 184 8.87 2.44 1.99
CA SER A 184 10.22 3.01 2.14
C SER A 184 10.23 4.53 1.91
N GLY A 185 10.05 5.31 2.98
CA GLY A 185 9.77 6.74 2.91
C GLY A 185 10.95 7.70 2.86
N SER A 186 12.21 7.26 3.04
CA SER A 186 13.38 8.14 3.23
C SER A 186 13.49 9.28 2.20
N SER A 187 13.41 8.95 0.91
CA SER A 187 13.55 9.93 -0.19
C SER A 187 12.36 10.87 -0.36
N ILE A 188 11.19 10.49 0.18
CA ILE A 188 9.97 11.30 0.14
C ILE A 188 9.96 12.23 1.36
N LEU A 189 10.14 11.67 2.55
CA LEU A 189 10.11 12.40 3.82
C LEU A 189 11.19 13.48 3.91
N SER A 190 12.39 13.23 3.36
CA SER A 190 13.46 14.24 3.28
C SER A 190 13.10 15.50 2.47
N LYS A 191 12.03 15.46 1.68
CA LYS A 191 11.49 16.61 0.93
C LYS A 191 10.31 17.28 1.62
N ALA A 192 9.84 16.75 2.75
CA ALA A 192 8.78 17.36 3.52
C ALA A 192 9.22 18.73 4.06
N PRO A 193 8.29 19.68 4.26
CA PRO A 193 8.56 20.83 5.11
C PRO A 193 9.04 20.39 6.50
N SER A 194 9.67 21.31 7.24
CA SER A 194 10.11 21.03 8.61
C SER A 194 8.91 20.63 9.46
N VAL A 195 8.93 19.40 9.98
CA VAL A 195 7.91 18.82 10.87
C VAL A 195 8.57 18.28 12.14
N ASP A 196 7.77 17.96 13.16
CA ASP A 196 8.29 17.40 14.41
C ASP A 196 8.49 15.88 14.34
N LEU A 197 7.77 15.19 13.45
CA LEU A 197 7.72 13.73 13.39
C LEU A 197 7.68 13.20 11.96
N TYR A 198 8.47 12.16 11.70
CA TYR A 198 8.34 11.28 10.55
C TYR A 198 7.74 9.93 10.95
N VAL A 199 6.84 9.40 10.13
CA VAL A 199 6.32 8.03 10.27
C VAL A 199 6.38 7.32 8.93
N THR A 200 7.05 6.17 8.88
CA THR A 200 7.18 5.37 7.66
C THR A 200 7.32 3.87 7.98
N GLY A 201 7.32 3.02 6.96
CA GLY A 201 7.67 1.62 7.13
C GLY A 201 9.17 1.45 7.37
N GLU A 202 9.99 1.99 6.47
CA GLU A 202 11.45 1.82 6.48
C GLU A 202 12.19 3.14 6.26
N MET A 203 13.30 3.30 6.98
CA MET A 203 14.25 4.39 6.80
C MET A 203 15.69 3.91 7.02
N GLY A 204 16.62 4.37 6.18
CA GLY A 204 18.03 4.01 6.29
C GLY A 204 18.67 4.56 7.57
N HIS A 205 19.67 3.86 8.12
CA HIS A 205 20.33 4.26 9.39
C HIS A 205 20.83 5.71 9.38
N HIS A 206 21.51 6.12 8.31
CA HIS A 206 22.02 7.49 8.19
C HIS A 206 20.91 8.53 7.99
N ASP A 207 19.81 8.16 7.34
CA ASP A 207 18.65 9.04 7.18
C ASP A 207 17.94 9.28 8.52
N VAL A 208 17.84 8.25 9.36
CA VAL A 208 17.32 8.37 10.73
C VAL A 208 18.22 9.30 11.56
N LEU A 209 19.54 9.12 11.52
CA LEU A 209 20.48 10.01 12.23
C LEU A 209 20.37 11.46 11.74
N ALA A 210 20.21 11.68 10.44
CA ALA A 210 20.04 13.00 9.86
C ALA A 210 18.74 13.67 10.31
N ALA A 211 17.62 12.92 10.38
CA ALA A 211 16.35 13.43 10.90
C ALA A 211 16.45 13.80 12.38
N VAL A 212 17.02 12.92 13.21
CA VAL A 212 17.22 13.17 14.66
C VAL A 212 18.11 14.38 14.89
N ALA A 213 19.19 14.55 14.11
CA ALA A 213 20.07 15.71 14.20
C ALA A 213 19.37 17.05 13.87
N GLN A 214 18.27 17.00 13.10
CA GLN A 214 17.41 18.16 12.80
C GLN A 214 16.30 18.36 13.85
N GLY A 215 16.25 17.53 14.88
CA GLY A 215 15.21 17.57 15.91
C GLY A 215 13.88 16.93 15.49
N ILE A 216 13.90 16.08 14.46
CA ILE A 216 12.75 15.35 13.94
C ILE A 216 12.78 13.94 14.53
N SER A 217 11.73 13.55 15.26
CA SER A 217 11.59 12.16 15.71
C SER A 217 11.13 11.26 14.58
N VAL A 218 11.41 9.96 14.65
CA VAL A 218 11.05 8.99 13.60
C VAL A 218 10.36 7.77 14.21
N ILE A 219 9.25 7.35 13.60
CA ILE A 219 8.59 6.06 13.88
C ILE A 219 8.73 5.16 12.64
N LEU A 220 9.20 3.93 12.85
CA LEU A 220 9.32 2.89 11.82
C LEU A 220 8.44 1.68 12.15
N LEU A 221 7.64 1.26 11.18
CA LEU A 221 6.66 0.18 11.33
C LEU A 221 7.06 -1.14 10.67
N ASN A 222 8.17 -1.15 9.93
CA ASN A 222 8.48 -2.09 8.84
C ASN A 222 7.59 -1.87 7.61
N HIS A 223 8.09 -2.25 6.43
CA HIS A 223 7.55 -1.91 5.12
C HIS A 223 6.08 -2.29 4.98
N SER A 224 5.81 -3.60 4.88
CA SER A 224 4.47 -4.10 4.56
C SER A 224 3.50 -3.90 5.72
N ASN A 225 3.99 -3.77 6.96
CA ASN A 225 3.15 -3.39 8.11
C ASN A 225 2.50 -2.02 7.95
N SER A 226 3.18 -1.07 7.31
CA SER A 226 2.62 0.27 7.05
C SER A 226 1.56 0.31 5.94
N GLU A 227 1.41 -0.78 5.17
CA GLU A 227 0.57 -0.83 3.97
C GLU A 227 -0.58 -1.83 4.10
N ARG A 228 -0.30 -3.02 4.64
CA ARG A 228 -1.18 -4.19 4.58
C ARG A 228 -2.57 -3.96 5.15
N MET A 229 -2.66 -3.23 6.26
CA MET A 229 -3.95 -2.95 6.88
C MET A 229 -4.85 -2.06 6.01
N TYR A 230 -4.29 -1.12 5.25
CA TYR A 230 -5.06 -0.36 4.25
C TYR A 230 -5.69 -1.29 3.20
N LEU A 231 -4.96 -2.31 2.75
CA LEU A 231 -5.50 -3.28 1.79
C LEU A 231 -6.68 -4.06 2.38
N GLN A 232 -6.57 -4.46 3.65
CA GLN A 232 -7.57 -5.27 4.33
C GLN A 232 -8.84 -4.49 4.71
N THR A 233 -8.69 -3.21 5.11
CA THR A 233 -9.78 -2.41 5.68
C THR A 233 -10.35 -1.37 4.74
N SER A 234 -9.69 -1.09 3.62
CA SER A 234 -10.07 0.04 2.76
C SER A 234 -10.03 -0.32 1.28
N LEU A 235 -8.90 -0.80 0.74
CA LEU A 235 -8.81 -1.05 -0.70
C LEU A 235 -9.77 -2.15 -1.17
N LYS A 236 -9.89 -3.23 -0.40
CA LYS A 236 -10.81 -4.34 -0.69
C LYS A 236 -12.25 -3.88 -0.81
N ASP A 237 -12.74 -3.08 0.14
CA ASP A 237 -14.12 -2.61 0.15
C ASP A 237 -14.35 -1.56 -0.94
N ALA A 238 -13.38 -0.66 -1.17
CA ALA A 238 -13.42 0.29 -2.28
C ALA A 238 -13.50 -0.41 -3.64
N LEU A 239 -12.71 -1.48 -3.84
CA LEU A 239 -12.75 -2.27 -5.07
C LEU A 239 -14.07 -2.99 -5.25
N MET A 240 -14.61 -3.62 -4.19
CA MET A 240 -15.93 -4.26 -4.24
C MET A 240 -17.02 -3.25 -4.64
N ASN A 241 -17.01 -2.05 -4.04
CA ASN A 241 -17.99 -1.01 -4.33
C ASN A 241 -17.89 -0.51 -5.78
N VAL A 242 -16.68 -0.24 -6.27
CA VAL A 242 -16.47 0.19 -7.65
C VAL A 242 -16.89 -0.88 -8.66
N MET A 243 -16.57 -2.16 -8.40
CA MET A 243 -16.99 -3.26 -9.26
C MET A 243 -18.51 -3.39 -9.31
N ASN A 244 -19.20 -3.27 -8.17
CA ASN A 244 -20.66 -3.29 -8.12
C ASN A 244 -21.28 -2.16 -8.95
N LEU A 245 -20.78 -0.93 -8.78
CA LEU A 245 -21.26 0.24 -9.52
C LEU A 245 -21.03 0.09 -11.03
N GLU A 246 -19.85 -0.36 -11.46
CA GLU A 246 -19.56 -0.55 -12.89
C GLU A 246 -20.45 -1.62 -13.53
N ARG A 247 -20.77 -2.69 -12.81
CA ARG A 247 -21.68 -3.73 -13.31
C ARG A 247 -23.11 -3.21 -13.44
N GLU A 248 -23.57 -2.44 -12.46
CA GLU A 248 -24.88 -1.79 -12.50
C GLU A 248 -24.97 -0.82 -13.67
N GLU A 249 -23.97 0.06 -13.85
CA GLU A 249 -23.87 1.01 -14.97
C GLU A 249 -23.88 0.29 -16.34
N ALA A 250 -23.25 -0.88 -16.43
CA ALA A 250 -23.19 -1.68 -17.64
C ALA A 250 -24.41 -2.59 -17.87
N GLY A 251 -25.40 -2.58 -16.96
CA GLY A 251 -26.56 -3.48 -17.03
C GLY A 251 -26.20 -4.96 -16.90
N ILE A 252 -25.04 -5.26 -16.32
CA ILE A 252 -24.57 -6.63 -16.09
C ILE A 252 -25.21 -7.11 -14.78
N PRO A 253 -25.90 -8.27 -14.77
CA PRO A 253 -26.49 -8.81 -13.56
C PRO A 253 -25.48 -8.96 -12.42
N ALA A 254 -25.97 -8.92 -11.18
CA ALA A 254 -25.16 -9.34 -10.04
C ALA A 254 -24.59 -10.75 -10.32
N ALA A 255 -23.27 -10.87 -10.24
CA ALA A 255 -22.59 -12.16 -10.32
C ALA A 255 -22.19 -12.61 -8.92
N ASP A 256 -21.98 -13.90 -8.79
CA ASP A 256 -21.30 -14.46 -7.62
C ASP A 256 -19.80 -14.21 -7.75
N TYR A 257 -19.30 -13.21 -7.01
CA TYR A 257 -17.90 -12.87 -6.90
C TYR A 257 -17.61 -12.21 -5.55
N SER A 258 -16.38 -12.36 -5.08
CA SER A 258 -15.87 -11.73 -3.87
C SER A 258 -14.61 -10.92 -4.13
N VAL A 259 -14.43 -9.84 -3.35
CA VAL A 259 -13.14 -9.16 -3.23
C VAL A 259 -12.61 -9.41 -1.82
N LEU A 260 -11.45 -10.06 -1.74
CA LEU A 260 -10.88 -10.59 -0.50
C LEU A 260 -9.48 -10.03 -0.30
N ALA A 261 -9.02 -9.94 0.96
CA ALA A 261 -7.63 -9.62 1.27
C ALA A 261 -6.98 -10.83 1.96
N CYS A 262 -5.83 -11.27 1.47
CA CYS A 262 -5.18 -12.49 1.96
C CYS A 262 -4.58 -12.28 3.36
N VAL A 263 -5.02 -13.06 4.35
CA VAL A 263 -4.51 -13.00 5.73
C VAL A 263 -3.20 -13.77 5.94
N ALA A 264 -2.79 -14.58 4.97
CA ALA A 264 -1.54 -15.32 5.02
C ALA A 264 -0.34 -14.50 4.52
N ASP A 265 -0.62 -13.38 3.86
CA ASP A 265 0.35 -12.34 3.60
C ASP A 265 0.73 -11.67 4.93
N LYS A 266 2.01 -11.79 5.28
CA LYS A 266 2.57 -11.30 6.54
C LYS A 266 3.93 -10.71 6.28
N ASP A 267 4.30 -9.74 7.11
CA ASP A 267 5.62 -9.14 7.08
C ASP A 267 6.69 -10.22 7.29
N PRO A 268 7.78 -10.21 6.51
CA PRO A 268 8.86 -11.18 6.69
C PRO A 268 9.61 -10.96 8.02
N LEU A 269 9.55 -9.77 8.62
CA LEU A 269 10.15 -9.45 9.90
C LEU A 269 9.13 -9.63 11.02
N VAL A 270 9.52 -10.40 12.03
CA VAL A 270 8.74 -10.60 13.24
C VAL A 270 9.56 -10.20 14.45
N SER A 271 8.91 -9.58 15.43
CA SER A 271 9.52 -9.32 16.73
C SER A 271 9.56 -10.61 17.52
N VAL A 272 10.74 -10.95 18.05
CA VAL A 272 11.02 -12.18 18.81
C VAL A 272 11.32 -11.89 20.27
#